data_AF-A0A976PHS1-F1
#
_entry.id   AF-A0A976PHS1-F1
#
_cell.length_a   1.000
_cell.length_b   1.000
_cell.length_c   1.000
_cell.angle_alpha   90.00
_cell.angle_beta   90.00
_cell.angle_gamma   90.00
#
_symmetry.space_group_name_H-M   'P 1'
#
loop_
_entity.id
_entity.type
_entity.pdbx_description
1 polymer ?
#
loop_
_entity_poly.entity_id
_entity_poly.type
_entity_poly.pdbx_seq_one_letter_code
_entity_poly.pdbx_strand_id
1 'polypeptide(L)'
;MRIPIYEEITADNFDLPFLCDLFSSKKIGKIPMYIILHQLHGDELQAALTNITEALIMLNIHPRVPYPLYVVTKEIPNHKDLLIVPSVEALPRHFHNKARRLRSKELALLSKCSILSKKVSNLNVHQRFRQITKTASAQKQLFDHCKEVHFFQQILDGINNRKTEESED
;
A
#
# COMPACT_ATOMS: atom_id res chain seq x y z
N MET A 1 0.01 -1.31 -25.69
CA MET A 1 0.06 -1.70 -24.27
C MET A 1 -1.29 -2.27 -23.89
N ARG A 2 -1.34 -3.42 -23.19
CA ARG A 2 -2.59 -4.01 -22.70
C ARG A 2 -3.00 -3.31 -21.40
N ILE A 3 -4.31 -3.13 -21.21
CA ILE A 3 -4.87 -2.59 -19.97
C ILE A 3 -4.71 -3.65 -18.87
N PRO A 4 -4.23 -3.31 -17.66
CA PRO A 4 -4.18 -4.24 -16.54
C PRO A 4 -5.60 -4.61 -16.13
N ILE A 5 -5.89 -5.90 -16.09
CA ILE A 5 -7.15 -6.50 -15.64
C ILE A 5 -6.78 -7.50 -14.55
N TYR A 6 -7.71 -7.78 -13.62
CA TYR A 6 -7.48 -8.81 -12.61
C TYR A 6 -7.16 -10.17 -13.25
N GLU A 7 -6.14 -10.83 -12.71
CA GLU A 7 -5.87 -12.24 -12.94
C GLU A 7 -5.96 -13.02 -11.62
N GLU A 8 -6.58 -14.19 -11.68
CA GLU A 8 -6.67 -15.11 -10.54
C GLU A 8 -5.40 -15.95 -10.41
N ILE A 9 -4.93 -16.10 -9.19
CA ILE A 9 -3.86 -17.04 -8.85
C ILE A 9 -4.51 -18.25 -8.18
N THR A 10 -4.47 -19.38 -8.88
CA THR A 10 -4.79 -20.69 -8.34
C THR A 10 -3.53 -21.30 -7.72
N ALA A 11 -3.60 -21.69 -6.46
CA ALA A 11 -2.50 -22.32 -5.72
C ALA A 11 -3.02 -23.62 -5.11
N ASP A 12 -2.28 -24.71 -5.32
CA ASP A 12 -2.65 -26.04 -4.81
C ASP A 12 -2.17 -26.24 -3.36
N ASN A 13 -1.12 -25.52 -2.96
CA ASN A 13 -0.64 -25.46 -1.59
C ASN A 13 -0.10 -24.04 -1.27
N PHE A 14 0.15 -23.79 0.01
CA PHE A 14 0.64 -22.49 0.51
C PHE A 14 2.00 -22.61 1.22
N ASP A 15 2.78 -23.61 0.82
CA ASP A 15 4.14 -23.78 1.35
C ASP A 15 5.06 -22.71 0.75
N LEU A 16 5.97 -22.19 1.58
CA LEU A 16 6.84 -21.07 1.20
C LEU A 16 7.63 -21.33 -0.11
N PRO A 17 8.28 -22.50 -0.33
CA PRO A 17 9.03 -22.75 -1.57
C PRO A 17 8.12 -22.75 -2.80
N PHE A 18 6.95 -23.37 -2.71
CA PHE A 18 5.99 -23.43 -3.80
C PHE A 18 5.45 -22.03 -4.13
N LEU A 19 5.14 -21.22 -3.12
CA LEU A 19 4.69 -19.85 -3.32
C LEU A 19 5.77 -18.99 -3.99
N CYS A 20 7.04 -19.15 -3.62
CA CYS A 20 8.14 -18.46 -4.28
C CYS A 20 8.23 -18.80 -5.78
N ASP A 21 8.12 -20.08 -6.14
CA ASP A 21 8.14 -20.53 -7.54
C ASP A 21 6.90 -20.05 -8.31
N LEU A 22 5.72 -20.21 -7.71
CA LEU A 22 4.46 -19.75 -8.27
C LEU A 22 4.49 -18.24 -8.53
N PHE A 23 4.88 -17.45 -7.53
CA PHE A 23 4.92 -16.00 -7.61
C PHE A 23 5.98 -15.49 -8.60
N SER A 24 7.10 -16.20 -8.72
CA SER A 24 8.14 -15.90 -9.72
C SER A 24 7.67 -16.16 -11.15
N SER A 25 6.90 -17.23 -11.38
CA SER A 25 6.34 -17.57 -12.68
C SER A 25 5.20 -16.63 -13.10
N LYS A 26 4.46 -16.10 -12.12
CA LYS A 26 3.30 -15.24 -12.33
C LYS A 26 3.73 -13.78 -12.48
N LYS A 27 2.82 -12.96 -13.01
CA LYS A 27 3.05 -11.51 -13.24
C LYS A 27 2.73 -10.67 -12.01
N ILE A 28 3.04 -11.16 -10.81
CA ILE A 28 2.73 -10.45 -9.56
C ILE A 28 3.47 -9.11 -9.55
N GLY A 29 2.77 -8.06 -9.13
CA GLY A 29 3.26 -6.68 -9.15
C GLY A 29 3.25 -6.03 -10.54
N LYS A 30 3.07 -6.76 -11.64
CA LYS A 30 2.97 -6.20 -13.01
C LYS A 30 1.53 -5.95 -13.45
N ILE A 31 0.58 -6.69 -12.86
CA ILE A 31 -0.85 -6.57 -13.06
C ILE A 31 -1.55 -6.82 -11.72
N PRO A 32 -2.78 -6.31 -11.53
CA PRO A 32 -3.53 -6.58 -10.32
C PRO A 32 -3.94 -8.06 -10.28
N MET A 33 -3.78 -8.69 -9.14
CA MET A 33 -4.07 -10.11 -8.98
C MET A 33 -4.85 -10.36 -7.69
N TYR A 34 -5.53 -11.49 -7.62
CA TYR A 34 -6.15 -11.95 -6.39
C TYR A 34 -5.94 -13.46 -6.18
N ILE A 35 -5.91 -13.88 -4.92
CA ILE A 35 -5.87 -15.28 -4.49
C ILE A 35 -7.13 -15.54 -3.66
N ILE A 36 -7.82 -16.65 -3.91
CA ILE A 36 -8.99 -17.07 -3.12
C ILE A 36 -8.54 -18.06 -2.05
N LEU A 37 -8.82 -17.76 -0.78
CA LEU A 37 -8.52 -18.60 0.38
C LEU A 37 -9.79 -19.02 1.14
N HIS A 38 -10.94 -19.05 0.46
CA HIS A 38 -12.23 -19.38 1.10
C HIS A 38 -12.31 -20.77 1.73
N GLN A 39 -11.40 -21.68 1.38
CA GLN A 39 -11.34 -23.05 1.88
C GLN A 39 -10.49 -23.19 3.14
N LEU A 40 -9.68 -22.18 3.49
CA LEU A 40 -8.81 -22.19 4.66
C LEU A 40 -9.47 -21.45 5.82
N HIS A 41 -9.24 -21.97 7.03
CA HIS A 41 -9.86 -21.46 8.26
C HIS A 41 -8.83 -21.42 9.40
N GLY A 42 -8.98 -20.45 10.31
CA GLY A 42 -8.21 -20.40 11.56
C GLY A 42 -6.69 -20.42 11.36
N ASP A 43 -6.01 -21.37 11.99
CA ASP A 43 -4.54 -21.48 12.00
C ASP A 43 -3.96 -21.73 10.60
N GLU A 44 -4.64 -22.51 9.76
CA GLU A 44 -4.20 -22.79 8.38
C GLU A 44 -4.22 -21.53 7.52
N LEU A 45 -5.27 -20.70 7.69
CA LEU A 45 -5.38 -19.42 7.01
C LEU A 45 -4.25 -18.48 7.44
N GLN A 46 -3.96 -18.41 8.74
CA GLN A 46 -2.89 -17.56 9.26
C GLN A 46 -1.51 -18.01 8.78
N ALA A 47 -1.26 -19.32 8.75
CA ALA A 47 -0.03 -19.89 8.19
C ALA A 47 0.12 -19.54 6.70
N ALA A 48 -0.94 -19.70 5.91
CA ALA A 48 -0.94 -19.34 4.49
C ALA A 48 -0.67 -17.84 4.27
N LEU A 49 -1.30 -16.95 5.04
CA LEU A 49 -1.07 -15.50 4.95
C LEU A 49 0.36 -15.10 5.31
N THR A 50 0.94 -15.77 6.31
CA THR A 50 2.33 -15.56 6.73
C THR A 50 3.27 -15.99 5.60
N ASN A 51 3.10 -17.19 5.06
CA ASN A 51 3.92 -17.71 3.96
C ASN A 51 3.79 -16.87 2.68
N ILE A 52 2.58 -16.38 2.36
CA ILE A 52 2.36 -15.45 1.24
C ILE A 52 3.17 -14.16 1.46
N THR A 53 3.13 -13.60 2.67
CA THR A 53 3.85 -12.37 3.00
C THR A 53 5.36 -12.57 2.90
N GLU A 54 5.87 -13.67 3.44
CA GLU A 54 7.29 -14.03 3.37
C GLU A 54 7.76 -14.25 1.93
N ALA A 55 6.99 -14.97 1.11
CA ALA A 55 7.29 -15.18 -0.31
C ALA A 55 7.40 -13.85 -1.07
N LEU A 56 6.48 -12.91 -0.82
CA LEU A 56 6.53 -11.58 -1.43
C LEU A 56 7.76 -10.79 -1.00
N ILE A 57 8.15 -10.87 0.28
CA ILE A 57 9.36 -10.23 0.80
C ILE A 57 10.62 -10.83 0.16
N MET A 58 10.72 -12.15 0.08
CA MET A 58 11.84 -12.84 -0.55
C MET A 58 12.03 -12.46 -2.02
N LEU A 59 10.93 -12.30 -2.75
CA LEU A 59 10.93 -11.85 -4.14
C LEU A 59 11.08 -10.34 -4.31
N ASN A 60 11.20 -9.59 -3.20
CA ASN A 60 11.22 -8.12 -3.18
C ASN A 60 10.01 -7.49 -3.91
N ILE A 61 8.86 -8.13 -3.79
CA ILE A 61 7.58 -7.67 -4.34
C ILE A 61 6.78 -7.03 -3.20
N HIS A 62 6.21 -5.85 -3.45
CA HIS A 62 5.34 -5.22 -2.48
C HIS A 62 3.87 -5.56 -2.80
N PRO A 63 3.06 -6.01 -1.83
CA PRO A 63 1.68 -6.46 -2.07
C PRO A 63 0.74 -5.37 -2.60
N ARG A 64 1.10 -4.10 -2.47
CA ARG A 64 0.27 -2.96 -2.90
C ARG A 64 0.74 -2.24 -4.15
N VAL A 65 2.02 -2.38 -4.51
CA VAL A 65 2.63 -1.59 -5.59
C VAL A 65 3.59 -2.43 -6.42
N PRO A 66 3.71 -2.17 -7.74
CA PRO A 66 2.97 -1.16 -8.50
C PRO A 66 1.50 -1.54 -8.77
N TYR A 67 1.15 -2.82 -8.69
CA TYR A 67 -0.23 -3.29 -8.70
C TYR A 67 -0.53 -4.14 -7.47
N PRO A 68 -1.75 -4.06 -6.93
CA PRO A 68 -2.12 -4.77 -5.72
C PRO A 68 -2.33 -6.27 -5.94
N LEU A 69 -1.93 -7.05 -4.94
CA LEU A 69 -2.33 -8.44 -4.72
C LEU A 69 -3.41 -8.44 -3.63
N TYR A 70 -4.60 -8.93 -3.97
CA TYR A 70 -5.70 -9.09 -3.04
C TYR A 70 -5.80 -10.54 -2.55
N VAL A 71 -6.19 -10.71 -1.29
CA VAL A 71 -6.52 -12.00 -0.73
C VAL A 71 -8.02 -12.01 -0.44
N VAL A 72 -8.73 -12.97 -1.03
CA VAL A 72 -10.17 -13.10 -0.92
C VAL A 72 -10.47 -14.21 0.09
N THR A 73 -11.01 -13.84 1.25
CA THR A 73 -11.39 -14.79 2.30
C THR A 73 -12.58 -14.27 3.09
N LYS A 74 -13.42 -15.18 3.61
CA LYS A 74 -14.60 -14.81 4.42
C LYS A 74 -14.20 -14.38 5.82
N GLU A 75 -13.15 -14.99 6.35
CA GLU A 75 -12.54 -14.60 7.61
C GLU A 75 -11.66 -13.38 7.32
N ILE A 76 -11.87 -12.27 8.03
CA ILE A 76 -11.08 -11.04 7.84
C ILE A 76 -10.06 -10.95 8.97
N PRO A 77 -8.90 -11.65 8.87
CA PRO A 77 -7.85 -11.48 9.86
C PRO A 77 -7.24 -10.09 9.73
N ASN A 78 -6.76 -9.54 10.85
CA ASN A 78 -6.12 -8.24 10.90
C ASN A 78 -4.67 -8.33 10.40
N HIS A 79 -4.48 -8.43 9.08
CA HIS A 79 -3.15 -8.50 8.45
C HIS A 79 -2.78 -7.15 7.84
N LYS A 80 -1.75 -6.48 8.36
CA LYS A 80 -1.40 -5.10 7.96
C LYS A 80 -0.83 -5.00 6.54
N ASP A 81 -0.08 -6.00 6.12
CA ASP A 81 0.70 -5.93 4.87
C ASP A 81 -0.11 -6.32 3.63
N LEU A 82 -1.07 -7.23 3.77
CA LEU A 82 -1.89 -7.75 2.67
C LEU A 82 -3.20 -6.99 2.54
N LEU A 83 -3.79 -6.98 1.34
CA LEU A 83 -5.10 -6.41 1.10
C LEU A 83 -6.14 -7.53 1.11
N ILE A 84 -6.86 -7.64 2.22
CA ILE A 84 -7.87 -8.70 2.41
C ILE A 84 -9.25 -8.16 2.06
N VAL A 85 -10.00 -8.91 1.26
CA VAL A 85 -11.38 -8.61 0.86
C VAL A 85 -12.30 -9.81 1.12
N PRO A 86 -13.57 -9.58 1.48
CA PRO A 86 -14.49 -10.66 1.83
C PRO A 86 -14.95 -11.52 0.65
N SER A 87 -14.99 -10.95 -0.55
CA SER A 87 -15.45 -11.60 -1.77
C SER A 87 -14.82 -10.97 -3.02
N VAL A 88 -14.89 -11.67 -4.15
CA VAL A 88 -14.43 -11.16 -5.45
C VAL A 88 -15.22 -9.91 -5.85
N GLU A 89 -16.51 -9.84 -5.51
CA GLU A 89 -17.36 -8.69 -5.82
C GLU A 89 -16.95 -7.41 -5.06
N ALA A 90 -16.30 -7.57 -3.91
CA ALA A 90 -15.77 -6.45 -3.12
C ALA A 90 -14.46 -5.88 -3.70
N LEU A 91 -13.88 -6.50 -4.74
CA LEU A 91 -12.69 -5.98 -5.40
C LEU A 91 -12.99 -4.65 -6.13
N PRO A 92 -12.04 -3.71 -6.18
CA PRO A 92 -12.22 -2.45 -6.90
C PRO A 92 -12.64 -2.63 -8.37
N ARG A 93 -13.72 -1.94 -8.77
CA ARG A 93 -14.31 -2.03 -10.12
C ARG A 93 -13.38 -1.60 -11.25
N HIS A 94 -12.35 -0.79 -10.95
CA HIS A 94 -11.45 -0.20 -11.94
C HIS A 94 -10.72 -1.22 -12.81
N PHE A 95 -10.44 -2.43 -12.30
CA PHE A 95 -9.73 -3.48 -13.03
C PHE A 95 -10.65 -4.60 -13.57
N HIS A 96 -11.97 -4.51 -13.37
CA HIS A 96 -12.93 -5.51 -13.85
C HIS A 96 -13.35 -5.31 -15.31
N ASN A 97 -13.16 -4.11 -15.85
CA ASN A 97 -13.68 -3.77 -17.17
C ASN A 97 -12.92 -4.50 -18.28
N LYS A 98 -13.68 -5.14 -19.18
CA LYS A 98 -13.14 -5.70 -20.44
C LYS A 98 -12.39 -4.61 -21.20
N ALA A 99 -11.24 -4.95 -21.76
CA ALA A 99 -10.36 -4.01 -22.44
C ALA A 99 -11.09 -3.29 -23.58
N ARG A 100 -11.46 -2.02 -23.36
CA ARG A 100 -11.97 -1.12 -24.41
C ARG A 100 -10.78 -0.51 -25.17
N ARG A 101 -10.97 -0.20 -26.45
CA ARG A 101 -10.00 0.59 -27.21
C ARG A 101 -9.85 1.98 -26.56
N LEU A 102 -8.63 2.27 -26.09
CA LEU A 102 -8.30 3.52 -25.43
C LEU A 102 -8.25 4.69 -26.43
N ARG A 103 -8.64 5.87 -25.96
CA ARG A 103 -8.45 7.14 -26.66
C ARG A 103 -6.97 7.55 -26.65
N SER A 104 -6.57 8.44 -27.55
CA SER A 104 -5.17 8.94 -27.63
C SER A 104 -4.65 9.51 -26.30
N LYS A 105 -5.46 10.30 -25.61
CA LYS A 105 -5.12 10.85 -24.28
C LYS A 105 -4.93 9.74 -23.22
N GLU A 106 -5.76 8.71 -23.24
CA GLU A 106 -5.69 7.58 -22.31
C GLU A 106 -4.47 6.69 -22.59
N LEU A 107 -4.11 6.50 -23.87
CA LEU A 107 -2.88 5.81 -24.26
C LEU A 107 -1.63 6.52 -23.76
N ALA A 108 -1.60 7.85 -23.86
CA ALA A 108 -0.50 8.66 -23.33
C ALA A 108 -0.38 8.50 -21.80
N LEU A 109 -1.51 8.54 -21.07
CA LEU A 109 -1.55 8.29 -19.64
C LEU A 109 -1.08 6.88 -19.28
N LEU A 110 -1.55 5.86 -20.00
CA LEU A 110 -1.14 4.47 -19.78
C LEU A 110 0.38 4.30 -19.99
N SER A 111 0.93 4.93 -21.02
CA SER A 111 2.38 4.93 -21.28
C SER A 111 3.15 5.55 -20.11
N LYS A 112 2.69 6.71 -19.61
CA LYS A 112 3.28 7.36 -18.43
C LYS A 112 3.21 6.46 -17.19
N CYS A 113 2.06 5.85 -16.92
CA CYS A 113 1.89 4.92 -15.80
C CYS A 113 2.81 3.70 -15.93
N SER A 114 2.98 3.16 -17.14
CA SER A 114 3.89 2.03 -17.39
C SER A 114 5.34 2.40 -17.10
N ILE A 115 5.79 3.59 -17.52
CA ILE A 115 7.15 4.07 -17.23
C ILE A 115 7.35 4.24 -15.72
N LEU A 116 6.38 4.82 -15.01
CA LEU A 116 6.44 4.97 -13.56
C LEU A 116 6.45 3.62 -12.83
N SER A 117 5.61 2.67 -13.26
CA SER A 117 5.59 1.31 -12.74
C SER A 117 6.96 0.63 -12.86
N LYS A 118 7.64 0.76 -14.01
CA LYS A 118 9.01 0.24 -14.19
C LYS A 118 10.03 0.92 -13.28
N LYS A 119 9.88 2.22 -13.00
CA LYS A 119 10.75 2.91 -12.04
C LYS A 119 10.55 2.36 -10.62
N VAL A 120 9.29 2.11 -10.23
CA VAL A 120 8.96 1.53 -8.92
C VAL A 120 9.50 0.11 -8.79
N SER A 121 9.37 -0.74 -9.81
CA SER A 121 9.90 -2.12 -9.75
C SER A 121 11.42 -2.19 -9.60
N ASN A 122 12.15 -1.14 -9.98
CA ASN A 122 13.61 -1.08 -9.89
C ASN A 122 14.10 -0.57 -8.52
N LEU A 123 13.20 -0.19 -7.62
CA LEU A 123 13.54 0.30 -6.28
C LEU A 123 13.33 -0.80 -5.24
N ASN A 124 14.09 -0.75 -4.15
CA ASN A 124 13.74 -1.50 -2.94
C ASN A 124 12.55 -0.82 -2.27
N VAL A 125 11.34 -1.22 -2.67
CA VAL A 125 10.08 -0.61 -2.27
C VAL A 125 9.89 -0.72 -0.75
N HIS A 126 10.19 -1.88 -0.17
CA HIS A 126 10.05 -2.14 1.26
C HIS A 126 10.90 -1.18 2.09
N GLN A 127 12.16 -0.98 1.73
CA GLN A 127 13.06 -0.03 2.40
C GLN A 127 12.57 1.42 2.28
N ARG A 128 12.10 1.81 1.08
CA ARG A 128 11.57 3.16 0.85
C ARG A 128 10.32 3.44 1.66
N PHE A 129 9.39 2.47 1.75
CA PHE A 129 8.21 2.60 2.60
C PHE A 129 8.59 2.80 4.06
N ARG A 130 9.51 1.99 4.59
CA ARG A 130 10.01 2.14 5.97
C ARG A 130 10.64 3.52 6.23
N GLN A 131 11.40 4.03 5.26
CA GLN A 131 11.99 5.36 5.38
C GLN A 131 10.92 6.47 5.37
N ILE A 132 9.95 6.38 4.46
CA ILE A 132 8.85 7.35 4.35
C ILE A 132 8.03 7.37 5.63
N THR A 133 7.65 6.20 6.17
CA THR A 133 6.86 6.12 7.40
C THR A 133 7.60 6.71 8.60
N LYS A 134 8.89 6.40 8.75
CA LYS A 134 9.74 6.97 9.80
C LYS A 134 9.86 8.49 9.69
N THR A 135 10.07 9.02 8.48
CA THR A 135 10.16 10.47 8.26
C THR A 135 8.81 11.14 8.53
N ALA A 136 7.70 10.56 8.07
CA ALA A 136 6.37 11.09 8.28
C ALA A 136 6.00 11.16 9.77
N SER A 137 6.33 10.13 10.57
CA SER A 137 6.10 10.16 12.01
C SER A 137 6.90 11.25 12.71
N ALA A 138 8.17 11.43 12.34
CA ALA A 138 9.02 12.48 12.90
C ALA A 138 8.52 13.88 12.53
N GLN A 139 8.09 14.08 11.28
CA GLN A 139 7.52 15.35 10.83
C GLN A 139 6.21 15.68 11.55
N LYS A 140 5.36 14.68 11.82
CA LYS A 140 4.14 14.88 12.59
C LYS A 140 4.45 15.35 14.01
N GLN A 141 5.41 14.71 14.69
CA GLN A 141 5.85 15.14 16.02
C GLN A 141 6.41 16.56 16.02
N LEU A 142 7.26 16.88 15.04
CA LEU A 142 7.80 18.23 14.88
C LEU A 142 6.69 19.26 14.69
N PHE A 143 5.69 18.96 13.86
CA PHE A 143 4.54 19.83 13.66
C PHE A 143 3.77 20.10 14.95
N ASP A 144 3.51 19.05 15.74
CA ASP A 144 2.81 19.17 17.02
C ASP A 144 3.60 20.06 18.01
N HIS A 145 4.92 19.86 18.10
CA HIS A 145 5.79 20.70 18.93
C HIS A 145 5.89 22.15 18.45
N CYS A 146 6.00 22.39 17.14
CA CYS A 146 6.03 23.75 16.60
C CYS A 146 4.71 24.48 16.89
N LYS A 147 3.58 23.78 16.82
CA LYS A 147 2.27 24.35 17.17
C LYS A 147 2.20 24.74 18.64
N GLU A 148 2.72 23.90 19.53
CA GLU A 148 2.78 24.15 20.96
C GLU A 148 3.70 25.34 21.30
N VAL A 149 4.90 25.39 20.74
CA VAL A 149 5.83 26.52 20.91
C VAL A 149 5.21 27.81 20.41
N HIS A 150 4.56 27.79 19.24
CA HIS A 150 3.89 28.95 18.70
C HIS A 150 2.78 29.47 19.64
N PHE A 151 2.02 28.58 20.25
CA PHE A 151 1.00 28.94 21.24
C PHE A 151 1.62 29.61 22.47
N PHE A 152 2.70 29.07 23.03
CA PHE A 152 3.39 29.70 24.17
C PHE A 152 3.96 31.07 23.81
N GLN A 153 4.47 31.22 22.60
CA GLN A 153 4.98 32.50 22.12
C GLN A 153 3.87 33.56 22.02
N GLN A 154 2.69 33.19 21.51
CA GLN A 154 1.52 34.07 21.50
C GLN A 154 1.11 34.51 22.92
N ILE A 155 1.16 33.60 23.90
CA ILE A 155 0.89 33.95 25.31
C ILE A 155 1.91 34.95 25.83
N LEU A 156 3.21 34.70 25.61
CA LEU A 156 4.29 35.57 26.07
C LEU A 156 4.19 36.97 25.45
N ASP A 157 3.95 37.04 24.14
CA ASP A 157 3.77 38.29 23.42
C ASP A 157 2.56 39.07 23.98
N GLY A 158 1.46 38.36 24.27
CA GLY A 158 0.29 38.95 24.92
C GLY A 158 0.56 39.50 26.34
N ILE A 159 1.39 38.82 27.14
CA ILE A 159 1.77 39.29 28.48
C ILE A 159 2.69 40.51 28.38
N ASN A 160 3.68 40.46 27.49
CA ASN A 160 4.64 41.55 27.33
C ASN A 160 3.97 42.83 26.84
N ASN A 161 3.04 42.73 25.88
CA ASN A 161 2.31 43.89 25.39
C ASN A 161 1.47 44.57 26.49
N ARG A 162 0.83 43.81 27.38
CA ARG A 162 0.08 44.36 28.53
C ARG A 162 0.97 45.08 29.55
N LYS A 163 2.18 44.57 29.81
CA LYS A 163 3.11 45.21 30.75
C LYS A 163 3.61 46.57 30.26
N THR A 164 3.78 46.73 28.94
CA THR A 164 4.13 48.03 28.34
C THR A 164 3.00 49.05 28.50
N GLU A 165 1.74 48.63 28.34
CA GLU A 165 0.57 49.51 28.51
C GLU A 165 0.40 49.97 29.97
N GLU A 166 0.70 49.13 30.96
CA GLU A 166 0.65 49.49 32.40
C GLU A 166 1.82 50.36 32.89
N SER A 167 2.85 50.55 32.07
CA SER A 167 4.04 51.36 32.41
C SER A 167 4.06 52.76 31.77
N GLU A 168 3.08 53.09 30.94
CA GLU A 168 2.90 54.41 30.33
C GLU A 168 1.85 55.29 31.04
N ASP A 169 1.14 54.75 32.05
CA ASP A 169 0.27 55.48 33.00
C ASP A 169 1.02 55.79 34.33
#